data_AF-A0A9W7YES3-F1
#
_entry.id   AF-A0A9W7YES3-F1
#
_cell.length_a   1.000
_cell.length_b   1.000
_cell.length_c   1.000
_cell.angle_alpha   90.00
_cell.angle_beta   90.00
_cell.angle_gamma   90.00
#
_symmetry.space_group_name_H-M   'P 1'
#
loop_
_entity.id
_entity.type
_entity.pdbx_description
1 polymer ?
#
loop_
_entity_poly.entity_id
_entity_poly.type
_entity_poly.pdbx_seq_one_letter_code
_entity_poly.pdbx_strand_id
1 'polypeptide(L)' 'MTVFGTGILFYVNGTQVTIDDVDLDMTLLQYLRSTGLTGTKLGCGEGGCGACTVM' A
#
# COMPACT_ATOMS: atom_id res chain seq x y z
N MET A 1 -21.51 -13.41 -11.78
CA MET A 1 -20.07 -13.49 -11.47
C MET A 1 -19.61 -12.07 -11.11
N THR A 2 -20.05 -11.59 -9.96
CA THR A 2 -19.69 -10.25 -9.45
C THR A 2 -19.67 -10.41 -7.94
N VAL A 3 -18.47 -10.59 -7.40
CA VAL A 3 -18.23 -10.40 -5.97
C VAL A 3 -18.33 -8.89 -5.75
N PHE A 4 -19.40 -8.42 -5.11
CA PHE A 4 -19.39 -7.10 -4.48
C PHE A 4 -18.67 -7.26 -3.13
N GLY A 5 -17.37 -7.57 -3.19
CA GLY A 5 -16.50 -7.55 -2.03
C GLY A 5 -16.13 -6.11 -1.72
N THR A 6 -16.09 -5.74 -0.44
CA THR A 6 -15.63 -4.43 0.07
C THR A 6 -14.11 -4.24 -0.08
N GLY A 7 -13.54 -4.78 -1.15
CA GLY A 7 -12.11 -4.74 -1.41
C GLY A 7 -11.67 -3.42 -2.04
N ILE A 8 -10.37 -3.16 -1.99
CA ILE A 8 -9.75 -2.01 -2.64
C ILE A 8 -9.04 -2.44 -3.92
N LEU A 9 -9.11 -1.59 -4.94
CA LEU A 9 -8.39 -1.74 -6.20
C LEU A 9 -7.56 -0.49 -6.44
N PHE A 10 -6.26 -0.67 -6.72
CA PHE A 10 -5.34 0.41 -7.03
C PHE A 10 -4.19 -0.09 -7.91
N TYR A 11 -3.29 0.80 -8.31
CA TYR A 11 -2.13 0.47 -9.13
C TYR A 11 -0.84 0.78 -8.41
N VAL A 12 0.15 -0.11 -8.54
CA VAL A 12 1.52 0.10 -8.06
C VAL A 12 2.46 -0.08 -9.24
N ASN A 13 3.21 0.96 -9.59
CA ASN A 13 4.12 0.95 -10.75
C ASN A 13 3.45 0.43 -12.04
N GLY A 14 2.19 0.79 -12.28
CA GLY A 14 1.40 0.35 -13.43
C GLY A 14 0.82 -1.07 -13.33
N THR A 15 1.10 -1.82 -12.26
CA THR A 15 0.52 -3.15 -12.02
C THR A 15 -0.75 -3.01 -11.19
N GLN A 16 -1.85 -3.62 -11.64
CA GLN A 16 -3.11 -3.64 -10.90
C GLN A 16 -3.00 -4.52 -9.66
N VAL A 17 -3.45 -3.98 -8.53
CA VAL A 17 -3.54 -4.66 -7.24
C VAL A 17 -5.01 -4.69 -6.81
N THR A 18 -5.46 -5.83 -6.31
CA THR A 18 -6.80 -5.99 -5.71
C THR A 18 -6.64 -6.71 -4.39
N ILE A 19 -7.25 -6.15 -3.34
CA ILE A 19 -7.24 -6.73 -1.99
C ILE A 19 -8.68 -6.84 -1.53
N ASP A 20 -9.16 -8.06 -1.35
CA ASP A 20 -10.57 -8.34 -1.02
C ASP A 20 -10.90 -8.12 0.47
N ASP A 21 -9.95 -8.39 1.36
CA ASP A 21 -10.06 -8.22 2.82
C ASP A 21 -8.90 -7.35 3.32
N VAL A 22 -9.18 -6.06 3.53
CA VAL A 22 -8.18 -5.05 3.87
C VAL A 22 -8.16 -4.85 5.38
N ASP A 23 -6.97 -4.98 5.97
CA ASP A 23 -6.70 -4.45 7.30
C ASP A 23 -6.70 -2.91 7.23
N LEU A 24 -7.67 -2.28 7.89
CA LEU A 24 -7.88 -0.83 7.87
C LEU A 24 -6.76 -0.05 8.58
N ASP A 25 -5.97 -0.71 9.44
CA ASP A 25 -4.82 -0.09 10.11
C ASP A 25 -3.53 -0.25 9.29
N MET A 26 -3.55 -1.04 8.20
CA MET A 26 -2.40 -1.21 7.34
C MET A 26 -2.11 0.05 6.53
N THR A 27 -0.91 0.61 6.72
CA THR A 27 -0.41 1.73 5.92
C THR A 27 0.09 1.27 4.55
N LEU A 28 0.04 2.16 3.55
CA LEU A 28 0.60 1.89 2.22
C LEU A 28 2.10 1.54 2.29
N LEU A 29 2.86 2.17 3.19
CA LEU A 29 4.28 1.86 3.39
C LEU A 29 4.49 0.41 3.84
N GLN A 30 3.66 -0.08 4.78
CA GLN A 30 3.74 -1.47 5.23
C GLN A 30 3.41 -2.43 4.09
N TYR A 31 2.35 -2.14 3.33
CA TYR A 31 1.95 -2.96 2.19
C TYR A 31 3.03 -3.07 1.10
N LEU A 32 3.61 -1.93 0.67
CA LEU A 32 4.66 -1.93 -0.35
C LEU A 32 5.87 -2.75 0.10
N ARG A 33 6.25 -2.62 1.37
CA ARG A 33 7.42 -3.35 1.90
C ARG A 33 7.15 -4.83 2.08
N SER A 34 5.94 -5.24 2.50
CA SER A 34 5.57 -6.65 2.66
C SER A 34 5.49 -7.40 1.32
N THR A 35 5.19 -6.69 0.24
CA THR A 35 5.17 -7.23 -1.14
C THR A 35 6.56 -7.24 -1.81
N GLY A 36 7.62 -6.86 -1.09
CA GLY A 36 9.00 -6.86 -1.59
C GLY A 36 9.46 -5.56 -2.24
N LEU A 37 8.59 -4.55 -2.37
CA LEU A 37 8.96 -3.21 -2.85
C LEU A 37 9.60 -2.39 -1.72
N THR A 38 10.86 -2.70 -1.44
CA THR A 38 11.58 -2.15 -0.28
C THR A 38 12.26 -0.80 -0.54
N GLY A 39 12.07 -0.19 -1.71
CA GLY A 39 12.63 1.12 -2.07
C GLY A 39 12.14 2.24 -1.15
N THR A 40 10.84 2.29 -0.89
CA THR A 40 10.20 3.22 0.06
C THR A 40 10.55 2.85 1.51
N LYS A 41 10.94 3.83 2.33
CA LYS A 41 11.54 3.59 3.66
C LYS A 41 10.68 4.09 4.81
N LEU A 42 10.70 3.37 5.93
CA LEU A 42 10.25 3.89 7.22
C LEU A 42 11.36 4.76 7.81
N GLY A 43 11.12 6.07 7.90
CA GLY A 43 12.00 7.01 8.58
C GLY A 43 11.43 7.43 9.93
N CYS A 44 10.55 8.44 9.94
CA CYS A 44 9.98 9.02 11.16
C CYS A 44 8.62 8.46 11.59
N GLY A 45 7.82 7.87 10.69
CA GLY A 45 6.47 7.38 11.00
C GLY A 45 5.39 8.47 11.18
N GLU A 46 5.77 9.74 11.14
CA GLU A 46 4.89 10.90 11.42
C GLU A 46 4.87 11.96 10.30
N GLY A 47 5.51 11.67 9.17
CA GLY A 47 5.49 12.54 7.97
C GLY A 47 6.58 13.61 7.88
N GLY A 48 7.43 13.79 8.90
CA GLY A 48 8.46 14.84 8.91
C GLY A 48 9.68 14.64 8.00
N CYS A 49 10.04 13.40 7.65
CA CYS A 49 11.31 13.09 6.97
C CYS A 49 11.24 12.89 5.45
N GLY A 50 10.05 12.66 4.87
CA GLY A 50 9.90 12.36 3.44
C GLY A 50 10.46 11.02 2.94
N ALA A 51 11.02 10.16 3.80
CA ALA A 51 11.62 8.88 3.39
C ALA A 51 10.63 7.86 2.77
N CYS A 52 9.33 8.06 3.02
CA CYS A 52 8.26 7.22 2.47
C CYS A 52 7.44 7.88 1.35
N THR A 53 7.96 8.92 0.69
CA THR A 53 7.24 9.66 -0.35
C THR A 53 6.97 8.79 -1.58
N VAL A 54 5.75 8.85 -2.12
CA VAL A 54 5.27 8.13 -3.32
C VAL A 54 4.29 9.02 -4.13
N MET A 55 3.93 8.61 -5.35
CA MET A 55 2.95 9.25 -6.25
C MET A 55 1.92 8.22 -6.73
#